data_AF-A0A960MLI2-F1
#
_entry.id   AF-A0A960MLI2-F1
#
_cell.length_a   1.000
_cell.length_b   1.000
_cell.length_c   1.000
_cell.angle_alpha   90.00
_cell.angle_beta   90.00
_cell.angle_gamma   90.00
#
_symmetry.space_group_name_H-M   'P 1'
#
loop_
_entity.id
_entity.type
_entity.pdbx_description
1 polymer ?
#
loop_
_entity_poly.entity_id
_entity_poly.type
_entity_poly.pdbx_seq_one_letter_code
_entity_poly.pdbx_strand_id
1 'polypeptide(L)'
;MDPNTEKKKTPLTFYRRPDVLRIGKELLGKLLFTKFDGKLTGGIIIETESYKGAEDKACHAYKNRKTERTRVMFENGGVAYIYLCYGIHHLFNIVTHQEGEPHAVLIRALHPTQGIETMLKRRKKDKMTPTLTGGPGTVSQALGIHT
;
A
#
# COMPACT_ATOMS: atom_id res chain seq x y z
N MET A 1 -24.48 2.65 5.53
CA MET A 1 -23.79 1.71 4.63
C MET A 1 -24.49 0.38 4.76
N ASP A 2 -24.88 -0.23 3.63
CA ASP A 2 -25.62 -1.49 3.62
C ASP A 2 -24.76 -2.63 4.20
N PRO A 3 -25.21 -3.33 5.26
CA PRO A 3 -24.52 -4.47 5.86
C PRO A 3 -24.30 -5.64 4.89
N ASN A 4 -25.00 -5.66 3.75
CA ASN A 4 -25.06 -6.78 2.83
C ASN A 4 -24.20 -6.60 1.56
N THR A 5 -23.40 -5.53 1.47
CA THR A 5 -22.46 -5.40 0.34
C THR A 5 -21.30 -6.38 0.53
N GLU A 6 -21.34 -7.49 -0.20
CA GLU A 6 -20.25 -8.45 -0.29
C GLU A 6 -18.94 -7.70 -0.59
N LYS A 7 -17.93 -7.84 0.29
CA LYS A 7 -16.64 -7.13 0.16
C LYS A 7 -15.85 -7.70 -1.02
N LYS A 8 -16.19 -7.26 -2.23
CA LYS A 8 -15.55 -7.70 -3.47
C LYS A 8 -14.13 -7.13 -3.56
N LYS A 9 -13.14 -8.01 -3.74
CA LYS A 9 -11.76 -7.59 -3.99
C LYS A 9 -11.70 -6.76 -5.27
N THR A 10 -10.91 -5.69 -5.25
CA THR A 10 -10.60 -4.92 -6.45
C THR A 10 -9.97 -5.85 -7.49
N PRO A 11 -10.51 -5.90 -8.73
CA PRO A 11 -10.00 -6.82 -9.75
C PRO A 11 -8.60 -6.41 -10.21
N LEU A 12 -7.78 -7.38 -10.64
CA LEU A 12 -6.42 -7.10 -11.15
C LEU A 12 -6.40 -6.11 -12.33
N THR A 13 -7.45 -6.11 -13.15
CA THR A 13 -7.62 -5.18 -14.26
C THR A 13 -7.64 -3.71 -13.82
N PHE A 14 -8.05 -3.40 -12.58
CA PHE A 14 -7.99 -2.04 -12.03
C PHE A 14 -6.55 -1.52 -11.93
N TYR A 15 -5.63 -2.38 -11.46
CA TYR A 15 -4.23 -2.02 -11.22
C TYR A 15 -3.39 -2.01 -12.51
N ARG A 16 -3.82 -2.75 -13.54
CA ARG A 16 -3.11 -2.87 -14.83
C ARG A 16 -3.40 -1.72 -15.81
N ARG A 17 -4.07 -0.66 -15.35
CA ARG A 17 -4.31 0.55 -16.18
C ARG A 17 -3.05 1.42 -16.21
N PRO A 18 -2.85 2.21 -17.29
CA PRO A 18 -1.63 2.97 -17.47
C PRO A 18 -1.52 4.22 -16.59
N ASP A 19 -2.65 4.80 -16.18
CA ASP A 19 -2.69 6.06 -15.43
C ASP A 19 -2.56 5.83 -13.92
N VAL A 20 -1.32 5.92 -13.42
CA VAL A 20 -1.01 5.75 -11.99
C VAL A 20 -1.64 6.84 -11.12
N LEU A 21 -1.77 8.07 -11.62
CA LEU A 21 -2.37 9.18 -10.87
C LEU A 21 -3.86 8.94 -10.65
N ARG A 22 -4.56 8.45 -11.69
CA ARG A 22 -5.96 8.06 -11.58
C ARG A 22 -6.14 6.87 -10.66
N ILE A 23 -5.27 5.85 -10.75
CA ILE A 23 -5.31 4.71 -9.83
C ILE A 23 -5.12 5.17 -8.38
N GLY A 24 -4.13 6.04 -8.10
CA GLY A 24 -3.89 6.58 -6.76
C GLY A 24 -5.10 7.31 -6.20
N LYS A 25 -5.72 8.18 -6.98
CA LYS A 25 -6.96 8.89 -6.58
C LYS A 25 -8.11 7.91 -6.33
N GLU A 26 -8.31 6.92 -7.20
CA GLU A 26 -9.39 5.95 -7.06
C GLU A 26 -9.16 4.92 -5.95
N LEU A 27 -7.92 4.79 -5.42
CA LEU A 27 -7.61 4.00 -4.23
C LEU A 27 -8.08 4.69 -2.95
N LEU A 28 -8.18 6.02 -2.92
CA LEU A 28 -8.73 6.74 -1.78
C LEU A 28 -10.19 6.30 -1.54
N GLY A 29 -10.53 6.04 -0.28
CA GLY A 29 -11.83 5.50 0.11
C GLY A 29 -11.97 3.98 -0.04
N LYS A 30 -11.06 3.29 -0.75
CA LYS A 30 -11.04 1.82 -0.78
C LYS A 30 -10.51 1.26 0.54
N LEU A 31 -10.82 -0.01 0.79
CA LEU A 31 -10.38 -0.73 1.97
C LEU A 31 -9.09 -1.51 1.70
N LEU A 32 -8.14 -1.44 2.62
CA LEU A 32 -6.95 -2.28 2.66
C LEU A 32 -6.99 -3.15 3.93
N PHE A 33 -6.88 -4.47 3.74
CA PHE A 33 -6.83 -5.43 4.84
C PHE A 33 -5.66 -6.40 4.69
N THR A 34 -5.09 -6.80 5.81
CA THR A 34 -4.16 -7.93 5.95
C THR A 34 -4.74 -8.94 6.93
N LYS A 35 -4.40 -10.22 6.74
CA LYS A 35 -4.74 -11.29 7.68
C LYS A 35 -3.47 -12.07 8.02
N PHE A 36 -2.87 -11.75 9.15
CA PHE A 36 -1.70 -12.45 9.68
C PHE A 36 -2.09 -13.12 11.00
N ASP A 37 -1.64 -14.35 11.23
CA ASP A 37 -1.94 -15.14 12.43
C ASP A 37 -3.44 -15.22 12.75
N GLY A 38 -4.26 -15.32 11.71
CA GLY A 38 -5.73 -15.31 11.82
C GLY A 38 -6.36 -13.94 12.13
N LYS A 39 -5.56 -12.91 12.44
CA LYS A 39 -6.03 -11.57 12.82
C LYS A 39 -6.20 -10.69 11.59
N LEU A 40 -7.45 -10.34 11.30
CA LEU A 40 -7.79 -9.38 10.25
C LEU A 40 -7.57 -7.96 10.77
N THR A 41 -6.70 -7.20 10.11
CA THR A 41 -6.43 -5.78 10.40
C THR A 41 -6.58 -4.97 9.13
N GLY A 42 -7.22 -3.80 9.21
CA GLY A 42 -7.33 -2.92 8.06
C GLY A 42 -8.15 -1.67 8.29
N GLY A 43 -8.28 -0.91 7.21
CA GLY A 43 -8.88 0.42 7.23
C GLY A 43 -9.16 0.97 5.84
N ILE A 44 -9.70 2.18 5.82
CA ILE A 44 -9.94 2.95 4.60
C ILE A 44 -8.63 3.65 4.23
N ILE A 45 -8.23 3.58 2.96
CA ILE A 45 -7.08 4.33 2.44
C ILE A 45 -7.48 5.82 2.37
N ILE A 46 -6.72 6.67 3.06
CA ILE A 46 -6.99 8.12 3.13
C ILE A 46 -5.87 8.96 2.55
N GLU A 47 -4.69 8.37 2.30
CA GLU A 47 -3.57 9.08 1.69
C GLU A 47 -2.74 8.10 0.85
N THR A 48 -2.40 8.54 -0.36
CA THR A 48 -1.60 7.79 -1.35
C THR A 48 -0.60 8.71 -2.02
N GLU A 49 0.51 8.17 -2.49
CA GLU A 49 1.47 8.87 -3.35
C GLU A 49 1.77 8.01 -4.57
N SER A 50 1.77 8.63 -5.75
CA SER A 50 1.89 7.93 -7.04
C SER A 50 3.23 8.23 -7.67
N TYR A 51 3.93 7.20 -8.12
CA TYR A 51 5.22 7.30 -8.78
C TYR A 51 5.11 6.89 -10.25
N LYS A 52 5.50 7.80 -11.15
CA LYS A 52 5.45 7.59 -12.61
C LYS A 52 6.71 6.91 -13.15
N GLY A 53 7.15 5.86 -12.44
CA GLY A 53 8.24 4.97 -12.83
C GLY A 53 9.46 5.65 -13.42
N ALA A 54 9.75 5.35 -14.68
CA ALA A 54 10.97 5.77 -15.37
C ALA A 54 11.10 7.29 -15.56
N GLU A 55 9.97 8.01 -15.61
CA GLU A 55 9.92 9.46 -15.83
C GLU A 55 10.07 10.26 -14.53
N ASP A 56 9.88 9.62 -13.38
CA ASP A 56 9.81 10.28 -12.08
C ASP A 56 11.14 10.21 -11.34
N LYS A 57 11.78 11.37 -11.12
CA LYS A 57 13.06 11.49 -10.40
C LYS A 57 13.01 11.01 -8.95
N ALA A 58 11.84 11.03 -8.32
CA ALA A 58 11.65 10.54 -6.95
C ALA A 58 11.43 9.01 -6.89
N CYS A 59 11.18 8.37 -8.04
CA CYS A 59 10.93 6.94 -8.10
C CYS A 59 12.22 6.13 -8.04
N HIS A 60 12.18 4.99 -7.34
CA HIS A 60 13.28 4.03 -7.33
C HIS A 60 13.63 3.47 -8.73
N ALA A 61 12.67 3.48 -9.66
CA ALA A 61 12.83 3.01 -11.02
C ALA A 61 13.15 4.14 -12.03
N TYR A 62 13.46 5.36 -11.57
CA TYR A 62 13.84 6.48 -12.43
C TYR A 62 14.88 6.07 -13.48
N LYS A 63 14.67 6.48 -14.74
CA LYS A 63 15.47 6.06 -15.91
C LYS A 63 15.51 4.54 -16.12
N ASN A 64 14.41 3.84 -15.83
CA ASN A 64 14.31 2.38 -15.93
C ASN A 64 15.38 1.64 -15.11
N ARG A 65 15.77 2.19 -13.95
CA ARG A 65 16.77 1.55 -13.08
C ARG A 65 16.20 0.28 -12.45
N LYS A 66 16.52 -0.86 -13.07
CA LYS A 66 16.19 -2.20 -12.56
C LYS A 66 17.37 -2.76 -11.75
N THR A 67 17.09 -3.07 -10.49
CA THR A 67 18.01 -3.68 -9.52
C THR A 67 17.30 -4.87 -8.89
N GLU A 68 18.02 -5.71 -8.14
CA GLU A 68 17.38 -6.82 -7.40
C GLU A 68 16.24 -6.31 -6.50
N ARG A 69 16.43 -5.16 -5.86
CA ARG A 69 15.40 -4.53 -5.03
C ARG A 69 14.21 -3.99 -5.83
N THR A 70 14.45 -3.40 -7.01
CA THR A 70 13.41 -2.71 -7.80
C THR A 70 12.77 -3.59 -8.85
N ARG A 71 13.25 -4.84 -9.04
CA ARG A 71 12.74 -5.75 -10.08
C ARG A 71 11.24 -5.99 -9.97
N VAL A 72 10.70 -6.03 -8.75
CA VAL A 72 9.27 -6.22 -8.46
C VAL A 72 8.44 -5.09 -9.05
N MET A 73 8.96 -3.87 -9.13
CA MET A 73 8.24 -2.76 -9.75
C MET A 73 7.97 -2.99 -11.24
N PHE A 74 8.76 -3.84 -11.91
CA PHE A 74 8.57 -4.15 -13.34
C PHE A 74 7.61 -5.32 -13.57
N GLU A 75 6.99 -5.88 -12.52
CA GLU A 75 5.98 -6.93 -12.66
C GLU A 75 4.61 -6.35 -13.07
N ASN A 76 3.64 -7.22 -13.34
CA ASN A 76 2.28 -6.78 -13.68
C ASN A 76 1.60 -6.04 -12.52
N GLY A 77 0.77 -5.04 -12.87
CA GLY A 77 -0.03 -4.30 -11.90
C GLY A 77 -0.90 -5.21 -11.01
N GLY A 78 -0.92 -4.87 -9.72
CA GLY A 78 -1.57 -5.64 -8.65
C GLY A 78 -0.59 -6.38 -7.74
N VAL A 79 0.72 -6.33 -8.02
CA VAL A 79 1.76 -6.88 -7.16
C VAL A 79 2.10 -5.92 -6.02
N ALA A 80 2.33 -6.47 -4.82
CA ALA A 80 2.80 -5.71 -3.68
C ALA A 80 4.32 -5.49 -3.79
N TYR A 81 4.76 -4.23 -3.80
CA TYR A 81 6.16 -3.86 -3.71
C TYR A 81 6.47 -3.30 -2.32
N ILE A 82 7.19 -4.09 -1.52
CA ILE A 82 7.55 -3.74 -0.15
C ILE A 82 9.07 -3.61 -0.05
N TYR A 83 9.55 -2.51 0.53
CA TYR A 83 10.97 -2.31 0.78
C TYR A 83 11.21 -1.71 2.17
N LEU A 84 12.41 -1.95 2.71
CA LEU A 84 12.85 -1.39 3.98
C LEU A 84 13.48 -0.01 3.75
N CYS A 85 12.88 1.02 4.34
CA CYS A 85 13.33 2.41 4.32
C CYS A 85 14.13 2.71 5.59
N TYR A 86 15.33 3.28 5.42
CA TYR A 86 16.28 3.58 6.49
C TYR A 86 16.59 2.42 7.46
N GLY A 87 16.38 1.16 7.04
CA GLY A 87 16.61 -0.01 7.88
C GLY A 87 15.53 -0.27 8.95
N ILE A 88 14.48 0.55 9.04
CA ILE A 88 13.55 0.54 10.19
C ILE A 88 12.09 0.41 9.78
N HIS A 89 11.70 0.94 8.60
CA HIS A 89 10.30 1.02 8.20
C HIS A 89 10.05 0.31 6.87
N HIS A 90 9.17 -0.69 6.84
CA HIS A 90 8.67 -1.25 5.59
C HIS A 90 7.66 -0.30 4.96
N LEU A 91 7.80 -0.02 3.67
CA LEU A 91 6.88 0.81 2.90
C LEU A 91 6.13 -0.06 1.89
N PHE A 92 4.80 -0.06 1.99
CA PHE A 92 3.92 -0.86 1.15
C PHE A 92 3.45 -0.07 -0.07
N ASN A 93 3.80 -0.57 -1.26
CA ASN A 93 3.40 -0.02 -2.54
C ASN A 93 2.60 -1.06 -3.32
N ILE A 94 1.75 -0.58 -4.21
CA ILE A 94 1.03 -1.41 -5.18
C ILE A 94 1.58 -1.08 -6.56
N VAL A 95 2.18 -2.07 -7.23
CA VAL A 95 2.61 -1.94 -8.63
C VAL A 95 1.38 -1.75 -9.51
N THR A 96 1.50 -0.89 -10.51
CA THR A 96 0.45 -0.57 -11.48
C THR A 96 1.00 -0.70 -12.90
N HIS A 97 0.17 -0.48 -13.92
CA HIS A 97 0.53 -0.69 -15.32
C HIS A 97 0.72 -2.19 -15.69
N GLN A 98 1.05 -2.42 -16.95
CA GLN A 98 1.50 -3.71 -17.47
C GLN A 98 2.96 -4.01 -17.08
N GLU A 99 3.35 -5.27 -17.17
CA GLU A 99 4.74 -5.70 -16.99
C GLU A 99 5.72 -4.85 -17.81
N GLY A 100 6.87 -4.53 -17.22
CA GLY A 100 7.89 -3.68 -17.81
C GLY A 100 7.75 -2.19 -17.52
N GLU A 101 6.58 -1.73 -17.05
CA GLU A 101 6.29 -0.31 -16.80
C GLU A 101 6.22 -0.02 -15.29
N PRO A 102 7.28 0.55 -14.68
CA PRO A 102 7.49 0.47 -13.24
C PRO A 102 6.73 1.54 -12.43
N HIS A 103 5.43 1.67 -12.67
CA HIS A 103 4.57 2.60 -11.94
C HIS A 103 4.10 1.98 -10.62
N ALA A 104 4.00 2.78 -9.56
CA ALA A 104 3.51 2.29 -8.28
C ALA A 104 2.77 3.35 -7.48
N VAL A 105 1.88 2.90 -6.59
CA VAL A 105 1.21 3.74 -5.60
C VAL A 105 1.65 3.32 -4.20
N LEU A 106 2.26 4.23 -3.46
CA LEU A 106 2.56 4.10 -2.03
C LEU A 106 1.29 4.35 -1.21
N ILE A 107 0.99 3.48 -0.26
CA ILE A 107 -0.05 3.73 0.74
C ILE A 107 0.57 4.49 1.91
N ARG A 108 0.12 5.73 2.10
CA ARG A 108 0.69 6.63 3.11
C ARG A 108 -0.06 6.61 4.42
N ALA A 109 -1.39 6.58 4.38
CA ALA A 109 -2.18 6.54 5.59
C ALA A 109 -3.50 5.80 5.43
N LEU A 110 -3.97 5.24 6.55
CA LEU A 110 -5.28 4.60 6.67
C LEU A 110 -6.11 5.25 7.79
N HIS A 111 -7.42 5.24 7.64
CA HIS A 111 -8.38 5.32 8.74
C HIS A 111 -8.71 3.90 9.22
N PRO A 112 -8.25 3.46 10.41
CA PRO A 112 -8.46 2.09 10.89
C PRO A 112 -9.94 1.76 11.10
N THR A 113 -10.38 0.59 10.63
CA THR A 113 -11.77 0.14 10.79
C THR A 113 -11.92 -1.28 11.34
N GLN A 114 -10.86 -2.10 11.30
CA GLN A 114 -10.90 -3.49 11.76
C GLN A 114 -9.60 -3.89 12.48
N GLY A 115 -9.72 -4.64 13.58
CA GLY A 115 -8.56 -5.20 14.28
C GLY A 115 -7.70 -4.13 14.98
N ILE A 116 -8.32 -3.03 15.40
CA ILE A 116 -7.64 -1.86 15.99
C ILE A 116 -6.79 -2.26 17.21
N GLU A 117 -7.28 -3.12 18.09
CA GLU A 117 -6.51 -3.62 19.24
C GLU A 117 -5.22 -4.34 18.82
N THR A 118 -5.25 -5.09 17.71
CA THR A 118 -4.06 -5.76 17.18
C THR A 118 -3.08 -4.73 16.60
N MET A 119 -3.58 -3.71 15.90
CA MET A 119 -2.74 -2.61 15.41
C MET A 119 -2.08 -1.85 16.56
N LEU A 120 -2.83 -1.56 17.63
CA LEU A 120 -2.35 -0.88 18.83
C LEU A 120 -1.22 -1.67 19.50
N LYS A 121 -1.41 -2.99 19.67
CA LYS A 121 -0.38 -3.90 20.20
C LYS A 121 0.89 -3.89 19.33
N ARG A 122 0.75 -4.05 18.00
CA ARG A 122 1.89 -3.99 17.05
C ARG A 122 2.63 -2.66 17.10
N ARG A 123 1.91 -1.57 17.32
CA ARG A 123 2.44 -0.20 17.36
C ARG A 123 2.85 0.27 18.76
N LYS A 124 2.71 -0.58 19.78
CA LYS A 124 2.97 -0.26 21.20
C LYS A 124 2.25 1.04 21.63
N LYS A 125 0.94 1.11 21.39
CA LYS A 125 0.08 2.25 21.73
C LYS A 125 -1.11 1.80 22.56
N ASP A 126 -1.52 2.63 23.51
CA ASP A 126 -2.67 2.33 24.38
C ASP A 126 -4.00 2.76 23.77
N LYS A 127 -3.99 3.76 22.90
CA LYS A 127 -5.20 4.32 22.27
C LYS A 127 -4.99 4.71 20.82
N MET A 128 -6.09 4.73 20.08
CA MET A 128 -6.10 5.19 18.70
C MET A 128 -5.82 6.69 18.65
N THR A 129 -4.76 7.05 17.93
CA THR A 129 -4.39 8.44 17.62
C THR A 129 -4.09 8.53 16.12
N PRO A 130 -4.03 9.72 15.52
CA PRO A 130 -3.68 9.87 14.11
C PRO A 130 -2.36 9.15 13.73
N THR A 131 -1.42 9.04 14.68
CA THR A 131 -0.13 8.36 14.48
C THR A 131 -0.19 6.83 14.43
N LEU A 132 -1.37 6.21 14.63
CA LEU A 132 -1.51 4.75 14.55
C LEU A 132 -1.21 4.25 13.13
N THR A 133 -1.77 4.93 12.13
CA THR A 133 -1.70 4.63 10.70
C THR A 133 -1.53 5.88 9.84
N GLY A 134 -1.07 7.00 10.41
CA GLY A 134 -0.92 8.31 9.73
C GLY A 134 0.38 8.51 8.97
N GLY A 135 1.09 7.45 8.61
CA GLY A 135 2.33 7.53 7.84
C GLY A 135 2.73 6.16 7.29
N PRO A 136 3.49 6.08 6.18
CA PRO A 136 3.60 4.85 5.39
C PRO A 136 4.27 3.70 6.16
N GLY A 137 5.32 3.98 6.93
CA GLY A 137 5.94 2.98 7.81
C GLY A 137 5.03 2.54 8.96
N THR A 138 4.21 3.45 9.48
CA THR A 138 3.27 3.16 10.58
C THR A 138 2.10 2.31 10.09
N VAL A 139 1.63 2.52 8.85
CA VAL A 139 0.64 1.67 8.19
C VAL A 139 1.15 0.24 8.11
N SER A 140 2.34 0.02 7.57
CA SER A 140 2.92 -1.33 7.46
C SER A 140 3.03 -2.01 8.81
N GLN A 141 3.55 -1.32 9.83
CA GLN A 141 3.65 -1.86 11.18
C GLN A 141 2.29 -2.21 11.79
N ALA A 142 1.29 -1.33 11.67
CA ALA A 142 -0.06 -1.59 12.17
C ALA A 142 -0.70 -2.81 11.47
N LEU A 143 -0.48 -2.95 10.17
CA LEU A 143 -0.96 -4.06 9.36
C LEU A 143 -0.12 -5.33 9.45
N GLY A 144 1.03 -5.31 10.12
CA GLY A 144 1.95 -6.45 10.21
C GLY A 144 2.68 -6.76 8.90
N ILE A 145 2.78 -5.78 7.98
CA ILE A 145 3.48 -5.93 6.70
C ILE A 145 4.99 -5.80 6.91
N HIS A 146 5.72 -6.81 6.49
CA HIS A 146 7.18 -6.83 6.41
C HIS A 146 7.63 -7.71 5.22
N THR A 147 8.91 -7.65 4.86
CA THR A 147 9.54 -8.58 3.90
C THR A 147 10.11 -9.80 4.61
#